data_AF-A0A9D1IPB3-F1
#
_entry.id   AF-A0A9D1IPB3-F1
#
_cell.length_a   1.000
_cell.length_b   1.000
_cell.length_c   1.000
_cell.angle_alpha   90.00
_cell.angle_beta   90.00
_cell.angle_gamma   90.00
#
_symmetry.space_group_name_H-M   'P 1'
#
loop_
_entity.id
_entity.type
_entity.pdbx_description
1 polymer ?
#
loop_
_entity_poly.entity_id
_entity_poly.type
_entity_poly.pdbx_seq_one_letter_code
_entity_poly.pdbx_strand_id
1 'polypeptide(L)'
;MMSKKYLKVMFGNTSGADKDLKYKLNDVNVTKKWNPKANNPEDMGGFNFSVEDKILRWLVRGDTLYDVTIPEDADIIDVESKSAPGGVFRSNKIILSNPRKVTDDIAMDLYLKSDLPEKSYYKALIGCAVRGYKNTCFKIIKDKVNENNIDIVLSEANDFIKPYKKDDNSNDKNEVLDEVLECLNEVKSDLLISMFVDKETYFKKISDDKVINITGESGSGKSSYTNKYLNDDNYIVIDTDLVFNNYLVNNKYLNEVRSLFKDKEKDILINDFDYFYKTIIDYFKDSNKTLVIDSAQYRNIKDYLVLKGTMIILRTSANTCYERCINRWKNNHKNYSNEELTKFMKKKKGIYSWYKYLNNFIEKVDKMKEYGTLPNKETFNAINSAYEDDEKVFNSVDDLFNELNK
;
A
#
# COMPACT_ATOMS: atom_id res chain seq x y z
N MET A 1 39.11 -8.39 11.96
CA MET A 1 38.13 -7.37 11.52
C MET A 1 38.05 -7.44 10.01
N MET A 2 36.88 -7.65 9.42
CA MET A 2 36.73 -7.46 7.97
C MET A 2 37.05 -5.98 7.65
N SER A 3 37.83 -5.73 6.60
CA SER A 3 38.11 -4.36 6.17
C SER A 3 36.80 -3.68 5.78
N LYS A 4 36.53 -2.49 6.33
CA LYS A 4 35.34 -1.72 5.98
C LYS A 4 35.46 -1.24 4.54
N LYS A 5 34.52 -1.61 3.67
CA LYS A 5 34.43 -1.09 2.31
C LYS A 5 33.83 0.32 2.34
N TYR A 6 34.64 1.33 2.07
CA TYR A 6 34.19 2.71 2.00
C TYR A 6 33.57 3.05 0.64
N LEU A 7 32.44 3.74 0.67
CA LEU A 7 31.66 4.11 -0.49
C LEU A 7 31.28 5.59 -0.47
N LYS A 8 31.23 6.21 -1.65
CA LYS A 8 30.75 7.58 -1.82
C LYS A 8 29.75 7.65 -2.95
N VAL A 9 28.68 8.42 -2.76
CA VAL A 9 27.69 8.72 -3.79
C VAL A 9 27.80 10.19 -4.22
N MET A 10 27.71 10.45 -5.52
CA MET A 10 27.92 11.75 -6.16
C MET A 10 27.08 11.90 -7.44
N PHE A 11 26.98 13.11 -7.99
CA PHE A 11 26.33 13.37 -9.28
C PHE A 11 27.37 13.35 -10.40
N GLY A 12 27.44 12.24 -11.13
CA GLY A 12 28.61 11.94 -11.96
C GLY A 12 29.88 12.09 -11.13
N ASN A 13 30.81 12.92 -11.57
CA ASN A 13 32.06 13.22 -10.89
C ASN A 13 32.03 14.50 -10.02
N THR A 14 30.85 14.99 -9.65
CA THR A 14 30.66 16.27 -8.95
C THR A 14 30.01 16.07 -7.57
N SER A 15 30.41 16.89 -6.59
CA SER A 15 29.82 16.83 -5.24
C SER A 15 28.35 17.24 -5.25
N GLY A 16 27.51 16.52 -4.49
CA GLY A 16 26.13 16.96 -4.24
C GLY A 16 26.02 18.21 -3.36
N ALA A 17 27.11 18.60 -2.67
CA ALA A 17 27.15 19.80 -1.82
C ALA A 17 27.83 21.01 -2.50
N ASP A 18 28.63 20.78 -3.54
CA ASP A 18 29.39 21.80 -4.26
C ASP A 18 29.49 21.40 -5.74
N LYS A 19 28.76 22.11 -6.61
CA LYS A 19 28.67 21.79 -8.03
C LYS A 19 29.95 22.14 -8.81
N ASP A 20 30.84 22.95 -8.23
CA ASP A 20 32.09 23.34 -8.88
C ASP A 20 33.23 22.38 -8.50
N LEU A 21 33.07 21.60 -7.43
CA LEU A 21 34.02 20.58 -7.01
C LEU A 21 33.91 19.32 -7.88
N LYS A 22 34.84 19.21 -8.85
CA LYS A 22 35.04 18.01 -9.67
C LYS A 22 36.11 17.10 -9.06
N TYR A 23 35.77 15.82 -8.94
CA TYR A 23 36.69 14.80 -8.45
C TYR A 23 37.48 14.17 -9.59
N LYS A 24 38.75 13.89 -9.32
CA LYS A 24 39.59 13.04 -10.16
C LYS A 24 39.32 11.57 -9.86
N LEU A 25 39.32 10.74 -10.90
CA LEU A 25 39.17 9.29 -10.78
C LEU A 25 40.54 8.61 -10.80
N ASN A 26 40.71 7.60 -9.95
CA ASN A 26 41.96 6.84 -9.79
C ASN A 26 43.19 7.72 -9.48
N ASP A 27 42.96 8.90 -8.91
CA ASP A 27 44.01 9.85 -8.48
C ASP A 27 43.64 10.39 -7.09
N VAL A 28 44.63 10.92 -6.38
CA VAL A 28 44.48 11.49 -5.05
C VAL A 28 43.75 12.83 -5.17
N ASN A 29 42.57 12.89 -4.55
CA ASN A 29 41.83 14.13 -4.33
C ASN A 29 42.23 14.68 -2.96
N VAL A 30 42.65 15.94 -2.91
CA VAL A 30 43.05 16.63 -1.67
C VAL A 30 42.09 17.80 -1.43
N THR A 31 41.53 17.89 -0.23
CA THR A 31 40.63 18.99 0.11
C THR A 31 41.39 20.31 0.31
N LYS A 32 40.77 21.44 -0.03
CA LYS A 32 41.31 22.78 0.24
C LYS A 32 41.12 23.24 1.69
N LYS A 33 40.12 22.67 2.38
CA LYS A 33 39.75 23.01 3.76
C LYS A 33 39.65 21.72 4.56
N TRP A 34 40.42 21.61 5.65
CA TRP A 34 40.37 20.47 6.56
C TRP A 34 40.45 20.95 7.99
N ASN A 35 39.34 20.79 8.72
CA ASN A 35 39.30 20.95 10.16
C ASN A 35 38.59 19.74 10.79
N PRO A 36 39.35 18.77 11.34
CA PRO A 36 38.76 17.57 11.94
C PRO A 36 38.08 17.83 13.29
N LYS A 37 38.34 18.97 13.92
CA LYS A 37 37.79 19.34 15.24
C LYS A 37 36.61 20.33 15.15
N ALA A 38 36.28 20.79 13.95
CA ALA A 38 35.16 21.71 13.76
C ALA A 38 33.81 21.00 13.93
N ASN A 39 32.92 21.64 14.69
CA ASN A 39 31.54 21.19 14.88
C ASN A 39 30.55 21.89 13.93
N ASN A 40 30.94 23.03 13.35
CA ASN A 40 30.13 23.75 12.36
C ASN A 40 30.36 23.17 10.95
N PRO A 41 29.31 22.74 10.21
CA PRO A 41 29.46 22.13 8.89
C PRO A 41 30.25 22.96 7.87
N GLU A 42 30.14 24.28 7.93
CA GLU A 42 30.87 25.20 7.05
C GLU A 42 32.39 25.19 7.31
N ASP A 43 32.80 24.88 8.54
CA ASP A 43 34.20 24.90 9.00
C ASP A 43 34.91 23.57 8.88
N MET A 44 34.14 22.49 8.83
CA MET A 44 34.61 21.12 8.72
C MET A 44 35.54 20.91 7.51
N GLY A 45 35.05 21.11 6.28
CA GLY A 45 35.74 20.69 5.07
C GLY A 45 36.02 19.18 5.00
N GLY A 46 36.92 18.76 4.11
CA GLY A 46 37.18 17.35 3.80
C GLY A 46 36.11 16.70 2.92
N PHE A 47 36.30 15.42 2.63
CA PHE A 47 35.39 14.63 1.80
C PHE A 47 34.57 13.67 2.67
N ASN A 48 33.25 13.77 2.58
CA ASN A 48 32.32 12.86 3.25
C ASN A 48 32.14 11.56 2.45
N PHE A 49 32.14 10.42 3.13
CA PHE A 49 31.82 9.10 2.58
C PHE A 49 31.23 8.20 3.68
N SER A 50 30.77 7.01 3.30
CA SER A 50 30.10 6.07 4.18
C SER A 50 30.64 4.65 3.96
N VAL A 51 29.98 3.67 4.55
CA VAL A 51 30.27 2.24 4.43
C VAL A 51 29.06 1.53 3.82
N GLU A 52 29.27 0.34 3.26
CA GLU A 52 28.27 -0.39 2.47
C GLU A 52 26.94 -0.64 3.20
N ASP A 53 26.97 -0.92 4.49
CA ASP A 53 25.80 -1.18 5.34
C ASP A 53 25.07 0.11 5.79
N LYS A 54 25.68 1.29 5.61
CA LYS A 54 25.09 2.60 5.98
C LYS A 54 24.79 3.51 4.79
N ILE A 55 25.34 3.22 3.60
CA ILE A 55 25.30 4.13 2.43
C ILE A 55 23.87 4.39 1.91
N LEU A 56 22.92 3.48 2.15
CA LEU A 56 21.51 3.61 1.73
C LEU A 56 20.94 4.98 2.13
N ARG A 57 21.24 5.44 3.35
CA ARG A 57 20.79 6.73 3.89
C ARG A 57 21.19 7.94 3.03
N TRP A 58 22.27 7.79 2.26
CA TRP A 58 22.91 8.87 1.53
C TRP A 58 22.63 8.86 0.02
N LEU A 59 21.93 7.85 -0.51
CA LEU A 59 21.70 7.71 -1.95
C LEU A 59 21.01 8.92 -2.59
N VAL A 60 20.22 9.69 -1.84
CA VAL A 60 19.63 10.95 -2.33
C VAL A 60 20.70 11.95 -2.84
N ARG A 61 21.93 11.87 -2.33
CA ARG A 61 23.03 12.81 -2.58
C ARG A 61 23.79 12.57 -3.89
N GLY A 62 23.37 11.62 -4.72
CA GLY A 62 23.99 11.42 -6.02
C GLY A 62 23.35 10.31 -6.85
N ASP A 63 23.80 10.19 -8.09
CA ASP A 63 23.34 9.19 -9.06
C ASP A 63 24.40 8.11 -9.37
N THR A 64 25.61 8.29 -8.84
CA THR A 64 26.79 7.46 -9.13
C THR A 64 27.49 7.08 -7.83
N LEU A 65 27.72 5.79 -7.64
CA LEU A 65 28.39 5.18 -6.48
C LEU A 65 29.85 4.85 -6.82
N TYR A 66 30.75 5.16 -5.91
CA TYR A 66 32.20 4.98 -6.03
C TYR A 66 32.75 4.14 -4.89
N ASP A 67 33.77 3.34 -5.17
CA ASP A 67 34.64 2.78 -4.14
C ASP A 67 35.61 3.86 -3.68
N VAL A 68 35.84 3.94 -2.37
CA VAL A 68 36.74 4.93 -1.74
C VAL A 68 37.94 4.20 -1.15
N THR A 69 39.13 4.60 -1.58
CA THR A 69 40.39 4.21 -0.94
C THR A 69 40.97 5.40 -0.19
N ILE A 70 41.46 5.15 1.03
CA ILE A 70 42.10 6.16 1.88
C ILE A 70 43.60 6.05 1.69
N PRO A 71 44.29 7.10 1.19
CA PRO A 71 45.75 7.12 1.12
C PRO A 71 46.39 6.93 2.50
N GLU A 72 47.58 6.33 2.57
CA GLU A 72 48.27 6.06 3.83
C GLU A 72 48.60 7.33 4.63
N ASP A 73 48.82 8.46 3.93
CA ASP A 73 49.14 9.76 4.50
C ASP A 73 47.90 10.67 4.69
N ALA A 74 46.70 10.09 4.71
CA ALA A 74 45.44 10.79 4.89
C ALA A 74 44.99 10.78 6.36
N ASP A 75 44.43 11.92 6.80
CA ASP A 75 43.71 12.02 8.07
C ASP A 75 42.27 11.58 7.85
N ILE A 76 41.77 10.63 8.65
CA ILE A 76 40.39 10.17 8.63
C ILE A 76 39.76 10.29 10.02
N ILE A 77 38.51 10.74 10.07
CA ILE A 77 37.70 10.75 11.30
C ILE A 77 36.36 10.04 11.05
N ASP A 78 35.89 9.34 12.07
CA ASP A 78 34.50 8.86 12.19
C ASP A 78 33.67 9.98 12.85
N VAL A 79 32.56 10.34 12.22
CA VAL A 79 31.67 11.41 12.67
C VAL A 79 30.47 10.76 13.32
N GLU A 80 30.25 11.06 14.61
CA GLU A 80 29.11 10.51 15.35
C GLU A 80 27.79 10.90 14.67
N SER A 81 26.95 9.90 14.42
CA SER A 81 25.67 10.08 13.76
C SER A 81 24.64 9.13 14.34
N LYS A 82 23.60 9.69 14.99
CA LYS A 82 22.47 8.89 15.48
C LYS A 82 21.70 8.21 14.36
N SER A 83 21.69 8.81 13.16
CA SER A 83 20.97 8.26 12.01
C SER A 83 21.76 7.19 11.25
N ALA A 84 23.08 7.16 11.38
CA ALA A 84 23.93 6.15 10.77
C ALA A 84 25.18 5.94 11.64
N PRO A 85 25.05 5.27 12.81
CA PRO A 85 26.17 5.06 13.73
C PRO A 85 27.32 4.33 13.04
N GLY A 86 28.54 4.88 13.14
CA GLY A 86 29.73 4.36 12.44
C GLY A 86 29.66 4.42 10.91
N GLY A 87 28.76 5.27 10.38
CA GLY A 87 28.41 5.35 8.97
C GLY A 87 28.76 6.68 8.29
N VAL A 88 29.41 7.61 8.98
CA VAL A 88 29.78 8.92 8.42
C VAL A 88 31.25 9.15 8.65
N PHE A 89 32.01 9.17 7.56
CA PHE A 89 33.45 9.39 7.62
C PHE A 89 33.83 10.65 6.86
N ARG A 90 34.88 11.31 7.35
CA ARG A 90 35.50 12.46 6.71
C ARG A 90 37.00 12.23 6.57
N SER A 91 37.55 12.59 5.42
CA SER A 91 38.99 12.55 5.17
C SER A 91 39.49 13.80 4.47
N ASN A 92 40.74 14.18 4.72
CA ASN A 92 41.43 15.23 3.96
C ASN A 92 41.81 14.77 2.54
N LYS A 93 42.00 13.46 2.32
CA LYS A 93 42.34 12.86 1.02
C LYS A 93 41.56 11.59 0.74
N ILE A 94 41.15 11.41 -0.51
CA ILE A 94 40.51 10.17 -0.98
C ILE A 94 40.96 9.83 -2.41
N ILE A 95 40.93 8.55 -2.74
CA ILE A 95 40.98 8.06 -4.12
C ILE A 95 39.62 7.45 -4.44
N LEU A 96 39.04 7.87 -5.57
CA LEU A 96 37.76 7.37 -6.05
C LEU A 96 37.97 6.48 -7.26
N SER A 97 37.38 5.29 -7.20
CA SER A 97 37.45 4.30 -8.27
C SER A 97 36.08 3.67 -8.53
N ASN A 98 35.98 2.94 -9.64
CA ASN A 98 34.82 2.09 -9.95
C ASN A 98 33.46 2.83 -9.93
N PRO A 99 33.27 3.88 -10.75
CA PRO A 99 31.98 4.57 -10.86
C PRO A 99 30.89 3.63 -11.36
N ARG A 100 29.77 3.58 -10.63
CA ARG A 100 28.57 2.80 -11.03
C ARG A 100 27.34 3.67 -10.91
N LYS A 101 26.54 3.79 -11.97
CA LYS A 101 25.22 4.45 -11.87
C LYS A 101 24.35 3.65 -10.91
N VAL A 102 23.74 4.33 -9.94
CA VAL A 102 22.89 3.68 -8.95
C VAL A 102 21.54 3.41 -9.61
N THR A 103 21.30 2.13 -9.88
CA THR A 103 20.00 1.60 -10.30
C THR A 103 19.17 1.19 -9.08
N ASP A 104 17.88 0.92 -9.30
CA ASP A 104 17.02 0.35 -8.26
C ASP A 104 17.55 -1.00 -7.73
N ASP A 105 18.15 -1.84 -8.60
CA ASP A 105 18.77 -3.10 -8.17
C ASP A 105 19.98 -2.88 -7.25
N ILE A 106 20.80 -1.87 -7.51
CA ILE A 106 21.90 -1.49 -6.62
C ILE A 106 21.36 -0.94 -5.30
N ALA A 107 20.32 -0.09 -5.35
CA ALA A 107 19.68 0.41 -4.14
C ALA A 107 19.07 -0.73 -3.30
N MET A 108 18.51 -1.75 -3.94
CA MET A 108 17.99 -2.96 -3.29
C MET A 108 19.11 -3.76 -2.63
N ASP A 109 20.22 -4.04 -3.32
CA ASP A 109 21.37 -4.75 -2.74
C ASP A 109 21.92 -4.00 -1.51
N LEU A 110 22.03 -2.68 -1.59
CA LEU A 110 22.45 -1.84 -0.46
C LEU A 110 21.44 -1.85 0.68
N TYR A 111 20.14 -1.86 0.39
CA TYR A 111 19.10 -2.00 1.41
C TYR A 111 19.20 -3.34 2.15
N LEU A 112 19.37 -4.44 1.41
CA LEU A 112 19.46 -5.79 1.99
C LEU A 112 20.71 -5.98 2.87
N LYS A 113 21.79 -5.24 2.59
CA LYS A 113 23.01 -5.20 3.41
C LYS A 113 22.93 -4.21 4.56
N SER A 114 21.90 -3.36 4.59
CA SER A 114 21.85 -2.23 5.51
C SER A 114 21.47 -2.65 6.93
N ASP A 115 22.12 -2.03 7.91
CA ASP A 115 21.85 -2.17 9.35
C ASP A 115 21.60 -0.78 9.98
N LEU A 116 20.93 0.11 9.25
CA LEU A 116 20.55 1.43 9.76
C LEU A 116 19.62 1.29 10.98
N PRO A 117 19.64 2.25 11.92
CA PRO A 117 18.59 2.35 12.93
C PRO A 117 17.21 2.42 12.28
N GLU A 118 16.20 1.78 12.88
CA GLU A 118 14.86 1.63 12.30
C GLU A 118 14.29 2.95 11.77
N LYS A 119 14.31 4.00 12.61
CA LYS A 119 13.83 5.34 12.26
C LYS A 119 14.54 5.96 11.06
N SER A 120 15.80 5.60 10.81
CA SER A 120 16.58 6.11 9.68
C SER A 120 16.13 5.56 8.34
N TYR A 121 15.48 4.38 8.30
CA TYR A 121 14.90 3.85 7.07
C TYR A 121 13.78 4.73 6.53
N TYR A 122 13.06 5.48 7.37
CA TYR A 122 11.95 6.34 6.90
C TYR A 122 12.46 7.51 6.06
N LYS A 123 13.58 8.14 6.45
CA LYS A 123 14.25 9.15 5.61
C LYS A 123 14.96 8.51 4.40
N ALA A 124 15.51 7.31 4.56
CA ALA A 124 16.13 6.58 3.45
C ALA A 124 15.09 6.21 2.37
N LEU A 125 13.90 5.77 2.77
CA LEU A 125 12.74 5.50 1.91
C LEU A 125 12.44 6.69 1.00
N ILE A 126 12.27 7.88 1.59
CA ILE A 126 12.00 9.09 0.79
C ILE A 126 13.20 9.47 -0.07
N GLY A 127 14.42 9.30 0.44
CA GLY A 127 15.63 9.46 -0.36
C GLY A 127 15.63 8.58 -1.61
N CYS A 128 15.31 7.29 -1.46
CA CYS A 128 15.18 6.34 -2.57
C CYS A 128 14.03 6.73 -3.52
N ALA A 129 12.90 7.20 -2.99
CA ALA A 129 11.76 7.60 -3.79
C ALA A 129 12.08 8.81 -4.67
N VAL A 130 12.74 9.82 -4.10
CA VAL A 130 13.25 10.99 -4.84
C VAL A 130 14.17 10.57 -5.99
N ARG A 131 14.92 9.48 -5.84
CA ARG A 131 15.81 8.95 -6.87
C ARG A 131 15.15 8.01 -7.89
N GLY A 132 13.89 7.65 -7.68
CA GLY A 132 13.15 6.73 -8.56
C GLY A 132 13.39 5.23 -8.29
N TYR A 133 13.91 4.86 -7.11
CA TYR A 133 14.20 3.46 -6.76
C TYR A 133 12.95 2.74 -6.21
N LYS A 134 11.98 2.54 -7.10
CA LYS A 134 10.61 2.09 -6.77
C LYS A 134 10.55 0.76 -6.03
N ASN A 135 11.21 -0.28 -6.54
CA ASN A 135 11.18 -1.61 -5.94
C ASN A 135 11.83 -1.59 -4.55
N THR A 136 12.93 -0.84 -4.40
CA THR A 136 13.57 -0.64 -3.10
C THR A 136 12.63 0.05 -2.12
N CYS A 137 11.93 1.10 -2.55
CA CYS A 137 10.94 1.78 -1.71
C CYS A 137 9.83 0.85 -1.24
N PHE A 138 9.23 0.09 -2.16
CA PHE A 138 8.16 -0.86 -1.83
C PHE A 138 8.62 -1.96 -0.88
N LYS A 139 9.86 -2.42 -1.03
CA LYS A 139 10.45 -3.38 -0.10
C LYS A 139 10.64 -2.78 1.30
N ILE A 140 11.14 -1.54 1.40
CA ILE A 140 11.25 -0.84 2.70
C ILE A 140 9.87 -0.69 3.35
N ILE A 141 8.85 -0.26 2.60
CA ILE A 141 7.49 -0.11 3.14
C ILE A 141 6.98 -1.46 3.68
N LYS A 142 7.08 -2.53 2.87
CA LYS A 142 6.65 -3.88 3.27
C LYS A 142 7.34 -4.38 4.54
N ASP A 143 8.62 -4.08 4.71
CA ASP A 143 9.43 -4.62 5.81
C ASP A 143 9.36 -3.76 7.08
N LYS A 144 9.14 -2.45 6.95
CA LYS A 144 9.40 -1.46 8.01
C LYS A 144 8.21 -0.59 8.38
N VAL A 145 7.12 -0.60 7.62
CA VAL A 145 5.97 0.29 7.82
C VAL A 145 4.72 -0.52 8.17
N ASN A 146 4.01 -0.10 9.21
CA ASN A 146 2.75 -0.68 9.66
C ASN A 146 1.89 0.38 10.36
N GLU A 147 0.70 -0.01 10.80
CA GLU A 147 -0.28 0.88 11.44
C GLU A 147 0.25 1.55 12.72
N ASN A 148 1.14 0.87 13.46
CA ASN A 148 1.65 1.38 14.73
C ASN A 148 2.72 2.46 14.56
N ASN A 149 3.40 2.50 13.41
CA ASN A 149 4.52 3.43 13.17
C ASN A 149 4.27 4.45 12.06
N ILE A 150 3.13 4.36 11.36
CA ILE A 150 2.86 5.18 10.17
C ILE A 150 2.91 6.69 10.44
N ASP A 151 2.46 7.15 11.60
CA ASP A 151 2.51 8.58 11.95
C ASP A 151 3.95 9.09 12.06
N ILE A 152 4.86 8.28 12.63
CA ILE A 152 6.28 8.62 12.70
C ILE A 152 6.88 8.60 11.30
N VAL A 153 6.55 7.60 10.47
CA VAL A 153 7.04 7.49 9.09
C VAL A 153 6.63 8.74 8.28
N LEU A 154 5.37 9.14 8.35
CA LEU A 154 4.86 10.32 7.65
C LEU A 154 5.48 11.61 8.19
N SER A 155 5.70 11.72 9.51
CA SER A 155 6.41 12.86 10.10
C SER A 155 7.84 12.98 9.54
N GLU A 156 8.59 11.87 9.52
CA GLU A 156 9.95 11.85 8.99
C GLU A 156 9.99 12.11 7.48
N ALA A 157 8.99 11.62 6.73
CA ALA A 157 8.86 11.88 5.31
C ALA A 157 8.59 13.35 5.02
N ASN A 158 7.65 13.96 5.73
CA ASN A 158 7.32 15.38 5.60
C ASN A 158 8.51 16.28 5.96
N ASP A 159 9.23 15.97 7.04
CA ASP A 159 10.46 16.67 7.42
C ASP A 159 11.53 16.57 6.33
N PHE A 160 11.68 15.38 5.73
CA PHE A 160 12.65 15.17 4.65
C PHE A 160 12.31 15.95 3.38
N ILE A 161 11.02 16.05 3.01
CA ILE A 161 10.57 16.70 1.77
C ILE A 161 10.55 18.22 1.92
N LYS A 162 10.33 18.76 3.14
CA LYS A 162 10.21 20.21 3.40
C LYS A 162 11.29 21.07 2.73
N PRO A 163 12.60 20.73 2.75
CA PRO A 163 13.64 21.52 2.08
C PRO A 163 13.56 21.52 0.55
N TYR A 164 12.85 20.54 -0.04
CA TYR A 164 12.68 20.39 -1.49
C TYR A 164 11.39 21.03 -2.01
N LYS A 165 10.48 21.45 -1.12
CA LYS A 165 9.32 22.29 -1.48
C LYS A 165 9.79 23.72 -1.76
N LYS A 166 10.29 23.99 -2.96
CA LYS A 166 10.34 25.34 -3.55
C LYS A 166 9.09 25.54 -4.39
N ASP A 167 8.54 26.76 -4.37
CA ASP A 167 7.34 27.28 -5.05
C ASP A 167 6.59 26.30 -5.96
N ASP A 168 5.27 26.17 -5.74
CA ASP A 168 4.26 25.32 -6.42
C ASP A 168 4.24 25.30 -7.97
N ASN A 169 5.21 25.93 -8.63
CA ASN A 169 5.40 26.03 -10.08
C ASN A 169 6.37 25.01 -10.70
N SER A 170 6.95 24.06 -9.96
CA SER A 170 7.77 23.01 -10.57
C SER A 170 6.90 21.87 -11.12
N ASN A 171 6.78 21.79 -12.44
CA ASN A 171 6.13 20.69 -13.17
C ASN A 171 6.86 19.33 -13.06
N ASP A 172 7.92 19.20 -12.26
CA ASP A 172 8.65 17.95 -12.05
C ASP A 172 7.90 17.04 -11.06
N LYS A 173 6.87 16.35 -11.57
CA LYS A 173 6.22 15.26 -10.83
C LYS A 173 7.21 14.12 -10.64
N ASN A 174 7.47 13.76 -9.39
CA ASN A 174 8.25 12.56 -9.08
C ASN A 174 7.28 11.40 -8.86
N GLU A 175 6.98 10.67 -9.93
CA GLU A 175 5.99 9.58 -9.93
C GLU A 175 6.24 8.56 -8.81
N VAL A 176 7.51 8.19 -8.56
CA VAL A 176 7.84 7.22 -7.51
C VAL A 176 7.61 7.80 -6.11
N LEU A 177 7.94 9.07 -5.89
CA LEU A 177 7.62 9.74 -4.62
C LEU A 177 6.12 9.83 -4.38
N ASP A 178 5.35 10.20 -5.40
CA ASP A 178 3.90 10.31 -5.30
C ASP A 178 3.27 8.94 -4.97
N GLU A 179 3.68 7.88 -5.67
CA GLU A 179 3.24 6.50 -5.38
C GLU A 179 3.62 6.05 -3.96
N VAL A 180 4.82 6.38 -3.48
CA VAL A 180 5.26 6.06 -2.11
C VAL A 180 4.40 6.79 -1.09
N LEU A 181 4.16 8.08 -1.27
CA LEU A 181 3.32 8.87 -0.37
C LEU A 181 1.87 8.37 -0.36
N GLU A 182 1.34 7.99 -1.53
CA GLU A 182 0.02 7.37 -1.63
C GLU A 182 -0.04 6.07 -0.83
N CYS A 183 0.94 5.16 -0.98
CA CYS A 183 1.01 3.91 -0.20
C CYS A 183 1.05 4.18 1.31
N LEU A 184 1.84 5.17 1.76
CA LEU A 184 1.91 5.55 3.17
C LEU A 184 0.56 6.08 3.68
N ASN A 185 -0.13 6.90 2.89
CA ASN A 185 -1.47 7.39 3.24
C ASN A 185 -2.51 6.27 3.31
N GLU A 186 -2.42 5.25 2.46
CA GLU A 186 -3.28 4.08 2.57
C GLU A 186 -3.02 3.26 3.84
N VAL A 187 -1.75 3.13 4.26
CA VAL A 187 -1.44 2.50 5.56
C VAL A 187 -2.04 3.29 6.71
N LYS A 188 -2.04 4.63 6.63
CA LYS A 188 -2.66 5.51 7.64
C LYS A 188 -4.19 5.48 7.61
N SER A 189 -4.79 5.20 6.47
CA SER A 189 -6.24 5.26 6.32
C SER A 189 -6.94 4.16 7.12
N ASP A 190 -7.97 4.57 7.86
CA ASP A 190 -8.91 3.65 8.52
C ASP A 190 -9.96 3.10 7.55
N LEU A 191 -10.02 3.62 6.33
CA LEU A 191 -11.05 3.31 5.33
C LEU A 191 -10.48 2.51 4.15
N LEU A 192 -9.38 2.98 3.56
CA LEU A 192 -8.88 2.47 2.29
C LEU A 192 -8.22 1.08 2.40
N ILE A 193 -8.16 0.38 1.28
CA ILE A 193 -7.31 -0.79 1.09
C ILE A 193 -5.88 -0.30 0.87
N SER A 194 -4.94 -0.86 1.63
CA SER A 194 -3.51 -0.59 1.45
C SER A 194 -2.87 -1.56 0.47
N MET A 195 -1.85 -1.09 -0.25
CA MET A 195 -1.01 -1.97 -1.06
C MET A 195 -0.31 -3.05 -0.22
N PHE A 196 0.11 -2.76 1.02
CA PHE A 196 1.02 -3.62 1.79
C PHE A 196 0.48 -4.09 3.14
N VAL A 197 -0.52 -3.42 3.72
CA VAL A 197 -1.04 -3.73 5.06
C VAL A 197 -2.47 -4.24 4.97
N ASP A 198 -2.73 -5.44 5.48
CA ASP A 198 -4.09 -5.98 5.55
C ASP A 198 -4.89 -5.18 6.58
N LYS A 199 -6.12 -4.78 6.21
CA LYS A 199 -7.03 -4.03 7.06
C LYS A 199 -8.24 -4.87 7.45
N GLU A 200 -8.91 -4.49 8.53
CA GLU A 200 -10.16 -5.13 8.96
C GLU A 200 -11.26 -5.01 7.89
N THR A 201 -12.25 -5.89 7.92
CA THR A 201 -13.38 -5.80 6.98
C THR A 201 -14.18 -4.53 7.25
N TYR A 202 -14.53 -3.80 6.19
CA TYR A 202 -15.38 -2.61 6.31
C TYR A 202 -16.84 -2.99 6.06
N PHE A 203 -17.74 -2.48 6.91
CA PHE A 203 -19.17 -2.75 6.87
C PHE A 203 -19.93 -1.43 6.74
N LYS A 204 -20.93 -1.38 5.85
CA LYS A 204 -21.83 -0.22 5.75
C LYS A 204 -23.26 -0.68 5.50
N LYS A 205 -24.20 -0.26 6.34
CA LYS A 205 -25.63 -0.46 6.11
C LYS A 205 -26.17 0.66 5.20
N ILE A 206 -26.63 0.29 4.02
CA ILE A 206 -27.13 1.20 2.97
C ILE A 206 -28.66 1.29 3.02
N SER A 207 -29.35 0.18 3.33
CA SER A 207 -30.79 0.13 3.57
C SER A 207 -31.18 -1.12 4.38
N ASP A 208 -32.46 -1.27 4.70
CA ASP A 208 -33.02 -2.43 5.41
C ASP A 208 -33.36 -3.63 4.51
N ASP A 209 -33.12 -3.51 3.20
CA ASP A 209 -33.34 -4.61 2.27
C ASP A 209 -32.52 -5.85 2.66
N LYS A 210 -33.10 -7.04 2.48
CA LYS A 210 -32.44 -8.34 2.75
C LYS A 210 -31.39 -8.68 1.69
N VAL A 211 -30.40 -7.80 1.55
CA VAL A 211 -29.31 -7.89 0.58
C VAL A 211 -27.97 -7.74 1.29
N ILE A 212 -27.02 -8.60 0.95
CA ILE A 212 -25.64 -8.57 1.42
C ILE A 212 -24.73 -8.50 0.19
N ASN A 213 -24.05 -7.39 0.03
CA ASN A 213 -23.09 -7.15 -1.03
C ASN A 213 -21.69 -7.42 -0.51
N ILE A 214 -20.95 -8.33 -1.14
CA ILE A 214 -19.59 -8.68 -0.72
C ILE A 214 -18.63 -8.33 -1.85
N THR A 215 -17.67 -7.47 -1.52
CA THR A 215 -16.62 -7.07 -2.45
C THR A 215 -15.23 -7.06 -1.81
N GLY A 216 -14.22 -6.80 -2.64
CA GLY A 216 -12.82 -7.03 -2.33
C GLY A 216 -12.07 -7.52 -3.55
N GLU A 217 -10.76 -7.32 -3.57
CA GLU A 217 -9.94 -7.74 -4.69
C GLU A 217 -9.91 -9.27 -4.86
N SER A 218 -9.56 -9.72 -6.06
CA SER A 218 -9.37 -11.16 -6.28
C SER A 218 -8.17 -11.63 -5.44
N GLY A 219 -8.41 -12.59 -4.54
CA GLY A 219 -7.43 -13.03 -3.52
C GLY A 219 -7.75 -12.54 -2.10
N SER A 220 -8.73 -11.64 -1.92
CA SER A 220 -9.09 -11.10 -0.59
C SER A 220 -9.79 -12.10 0.33
N GLY A 221 -10.33 -13.20 -0.23
CA GLY A 221 -11.05 -14.22 0.53
C GLY A 221 -12.58 -14.11 0.46
N LYS A 222 -13.14 -13.36 -0.50
CA LYS A 222 -14.61 -13.24 -0.68
C LYS A 222 -15.32 -14.60 -0.71
N SER A 223 -14.87 -15.52 -1.56
CA SER A 223 -15.45 -16.86 -1.66
C SER A 223 -15.38 -17.63 -0.34
N SER A 224 -14.31 -17.48 0.43
CA SER A 224 -14.20 -18.09 1.76
C SER A 224 -15.17 -17.46 2.75
N TYR A 225 -15.39 -16.14 2.65
CA TYR A 225 -16.33 -15.40 3.48
C TYR A 225 -17.80 -15.74 3.14
N THR A 226 -18.10 -16.00 1.87
CA THR A 226 -19.45 -16.34 1.39
C THR A 226 -19.85 -17.79 1.62
N ASN A 227 -18.89 -18.69 1.86
CA ASN A 227 -19.15 -20.12 2.09
C ASN A 227 -20.18 -20.40 3.18
N LYS A 228 -20.23 -19.57 4.24
CA LYS A 228 -21.21 -19.74 5.34
C LYS A 228 -22.66 -19.58 4.90
N TYR A 229 -22.92 -18.93 3.76
CA TYR A 229 -24.27 -18.74 3.21
C TYR A 229 -24.64 -19.79 2.16
N LEU A 230 -23.68 -20.53 1.59
CA LEU A 230 -23.94 -21.44 0.45
C LEU A 230 -24.82 -22.64 0.80
N ASN A 231 -24.76 -23.10 2.06
CA ASN A 231 -25.49 -24.29 2.52
C ASN A 231 -26.69 -23.94 3.41
N ASP A 232 -27.07 -22.66 3.48
CA ASP A 232 -28.19 -22.20 4.30
C ASP A 232 -29.37 -21.79 3.40
N ASP A 233 -30.49 -22.48 3.56
CA ASP A 233 -31.69 -22.27 2.75
C ASP A 233 -32.33 -20.89 2.94
N ASN A 234 -31.93 -20.11 3.94
CA ASN A 234 -32.38 -18.72 4.12
C ASN A 234 -31.68 -17.74 3.17
N TYR A 235 -30.66 -18.18 2.44
CA TYR A 235 -29.84 -17.33 1.58
C TYR A 235 -29.91 -17.71 0.10
N ILE A 236 -29.73 -16.71 -0.75
CA ILE A 236 -29.54 -16.86 -2.20
C ILE A 236 -28.16 -16.30 -2.53
N VAL A 237 -27.20 -17.15 -2.87
CA VAL A 237 -25.82 -16.71 -3.13
C VAL A 237 -25.55 -16.64 -4.63
N ILE A 238 -25.21 -15.44 -5.11
CA ILE A 238 -24.85 -15.13 -6.49
C ILE A 238 -23.36 -14.77 -6.54
N ASP A 239 -22.54 -15.68 -7.05
CA ASP A 239 -21.13 -15.42 -7.37
C ASP A 239 -21.00 -15.00 -8.84
N THR A 240 -20.64 -13.73 -9.06
CA THR A 240 -20.53 -13.14 -10.40
C THR A 240 -19.48 -13.83 -11.28
N ASP A 241 -18.45 -14.46 -10.71
CA ASP A 241 -17.47 -15.23 -11.48
C ASP A 241 -18.03 -16.56 -12.00
N LEU A 242 -19.08 -17.10 -11.36
CA LEU A 242 -19.74 -18.34 -11.75
C LEU A 242 -20.91 -18.12 -12.73
N VAL A 243 -21.54 -16.93 -12.72
CA VAL A 243 -22.67 -16.60 -13.61
C VAL A 243 -22.27 -16.78 -15.07
N PHE A 244 -21.15 -16.20 -15.51
CA PHE A 244 -20.73 -16.23 -16.92
C PHE A 244 -19.80 -17.40 -17.25
N ASN A 245 -19.85 -18.48 -16.47
CA ASN A 245 -19.00 -19.64 -16.65
C ASN A 245 -19.83 -20.86 -17.07
N ASN A 246 -19.22 -21.78 -17.82
CA ASN A 246 -19.90 -22.97 -18.35
C ASN A 246 -19.79 -24.19 -17.42
N TYR A 247 -19.14 -24.07 -16.26
CA TYR A 247 -19.03 -25.17 -15.31
C TYR A 247 -20.39 -25.53 -14.70
N LEU A 248 -20.61 -26.84 -14.52
CA LEU A 248 -21.71 -27.37 -13.71
C LEU A 248 -21.49 -26.95 -12.26
N VAL A 249 -22.51 -26.35 -11.67
CA VAL A 249 -22.46 -25.89 -10.28
C VAL A 249 -23.73 -26.36 -9.58
N ASN A 250 -23.59 -26.91 -8.38
CA ASN A 250 -24.70 -27.37 -7.57
C ASN A 250 -25.35 -26.20 -6.80
N ASN A 251 -25.79 -25.17 -7.53
CA ASN A 251 -26.50 -24.01 -6.97
C ASN A 251 -27.71 -23.73 -7.88
N LYS A 252 -28.91 -24.01 -7.35
CA LYS A 252 -30.18 -23.89 -8.09
C LYS A 252 -30.39 -22.49 -8.66
N TYR A 253 -30.09 -21.46 -7.87
CA TYR A 253 -30.31 -20.06 -8.27
C TYR A 253 -29.33 -19.58 -9.33
N LEU A 254 -28.14 -20.18 -9.40
CA LEU A 254 -27.15 -19.79 -10.41
C LEU A 254 -27.61 -20.11 -11.83
N ASN A 255 -28.34 -21.21 -12.04
CA ASN A 255 -28.89 -21.55 -13.36
C ASN A 255 -30.01 -20.59 -13.77
N GLU A 256 -30.87 -20.19 -12.82
CA GLU A 256 -31.90 -19.16 -13.04
C GLU A 256 -31.25 -17.83 -13.45
N VAL A 257 -30.22 -17.39 -12.70
CA VAL A 257 -29.46 -16.17 -13.01
C VAL A 257 -28.74 -16.26 -14.34
N ARG A 258 -28.11 -17.39 -14.68
CA ARG A 258 -27.50 -17.62 -16.00
C ARG A 258 -28.49 -17.39 -17.13
N SER A 259 -29.73 -17.84 -16.97
CA SER A 259 -30.78 -17.64 -17.97
C SER A 259 -31.15 -16.17 -18.15
N LEU A 260 -31.07 -15.33 -17.10
CA LEU A 260 -31.33 -13.88 -17.20
C LEU A 260 -30.29 -13.16 -18.07
N PHE A 261 -29.05 -13.68 -18.09
CA PHE A 261 -27.93 -13.06 -18.80
C PHE A 261 -27.43 -13.90 -20.00
N LYS A 262 -28.24 -14.85 -20.49
CA LYS A 262 -27.84 -15.77 -21.57
C LYS A 262 -27.40 -15.08 -22.87
N ASP A 263 -27.98 -13.91 -23.15
CA ASP A 263 -27.73 -13.11 -24.35
C ASP A 263 -26.67 -12.01 -24.09
N LYS A 264 -25.97 -12.08 -22.95
CA LYS A 264 -24.97 -11.10 -22.51
C LYS A 264 -23.62 -11.76 -22.33
N GLU A 265 -22.57 -11.03 -22.68
CA GLU A 265 -21.19 -11.44 -22.42
C GLU A 265 -20.73 -10.98 -21.02
N LYS A 266 -19.67 -11.62 -20.51
CA LYS A 266 -19.10 -11.31 -19.17
C LYS A 266 -18.72 -9.84 -19.00
N ASP A 267 -18.39 -9.16 -20.10
CA ASP A 267 -18.01 -7.75 -20.11
C ASP A 267 -19.13 -6.81 -19.64
N ILE A 268 -20.38 -7.27 -19.55
CA ILE A 268 -21.46 -6.51 -18.91
C ILE A 268 -21.13 -6.15 -17.45
N LEU A 269 -20.39 -7.01 -16.74
CA LEU A 269 -19.95 -6.74 -15.37
C LEU A 269 -18.95 -5.58 -15.29
N ILE A 270 -18.32 -5.21 -16.40
CA ILE A 270 -17.37 -4.11 -16.49
C ILE A 270 -18.06 -2.87 -17.06
N ASN A 271 -18.81 -3.03 -18.14
CA ASN A 271 -19.36 -1.92 -18.90
C ASN A 271 -20.68 -1.39 -18.32
N ASP A 272 -21.47 -2.25 -17.67
CA ASP A 272 -22.82 -1.95 -17.17
C ASP A 272 -23.18 -2.79 -15.94
N PHE A 273 -22.37 -2.66 -14.88
CA PHE A 273 -22.60 -3.38 -13.62
C PHE A 273 -23.92 -2.99 -12.96
N ASP A 274 -24.38 -1.74 -13.13
CA ASP A 274 -25.65 -1.24 -12.63
C ASP A 274 -26.83 -2.06 -13.18
N TYR A 275 -26.84 -2.36 -14.48
CA TYR A 275 -27.85 -3.20 -15.10
C TYR A 275 -27.84 -4.62 -14.54
N PHE A 276 -26.65 -5.22 -14.41
CA PHE A 276 -26.53 -6.55 -13.79
C PHE A 276 -27.12 -6.54 -12.38
N TYR A 277 -26.71 -5.57 -11.57
CA TYR A 277 -27.14 -5.44 -10.19
C TYR A 277 -28.66 -5.26 -10.08
N LYS A 278 -29.24 -4.29 -10.79
CA LYS A 278 -30.69 -4.02 -10.79
C LYS A 278 -31.49 -5.25 -11.21
N THR A 279 -31.05 -5.94 -12.26
CA THR A 279 -31.73 -7.14 -12.77
C THR A 279 -31.78 -8.24 -11.70
N ILE A 280 -30.69 -8.45 -10.96
CA ILE A 280 -30.64 -9.44 -9.86
C ILE A 280 -31.55 -9.02 -8.70
N ILE A 281 -31.50 -7.75 -8.29
CA ILE A 281 -32.36 -7.22 -7.22
C ILE A 281 -33.83 -7.38 -7.60
N ASP A 282 -34.22 -6.94 -8.79
CA ASP A 282 -35.60 -6.99 -9.26
C ASP A 282 -36.13 -8.42 -9.40
N TYR A 283 -35.28 -9.37 -9.84
CA TYR A 283 -35.65 -10.77 -9.97
C TYR A 283 -35.96 -11.44 -8.63
N PHE A 284 -35.21 -11.09 -7.57
CA PHE A 284 -35.37 -11.68 -6.24
C PHE A 284 -36.14 -10.80 -5.24
N LYS A 285 -36.71 -9.66 -5.68
CA LYS A 285 -37.36 -8.67 -4.79
C LYS A 285 -38.50 -9.24 -3.93
N ASP A 286 -39.22 -10.23 -4.45
CA ASP A 286 -40.36 -10.86 -3.78
C ASP A 286 -39.95 -12.10 -2.96
N SER A 287 -38.66 -12.42 -2.91
CA SER A 287 -38.13 -13.52 -2.10
C SER A 287 -38.13 -13.16 -0.62
N ASN A 288 -38.48 -14.12 0.24
CA ASN A 288 -38.33 -13.97 1.69
C ASN A 288 -36.89 -14.21 2.18
N LYS A 289 -36.02 -14.75 1.31
CA LYS A 289 -34.62 -15.08 1.57
C LYS A 289 -33.71 -13.85 1.50
N THR A 290 -32.55 -13.94 2.12
CA THR A 290 -31.51 -12.91 2.02
C THR A 290 -30.64 -13.16 0.79
N LEU A 291 -30.57 -12.17 -0.09
CA LEU A 291 -29.75 -12.21 -1.30
C LEU A 291 -28.31 -11.83 -0.96
N VAL A 292 -27.34 -12.65 -1.36
CA VAL A 292 -25.91 -12.43 -1.18
C VAL A 292 -25.23 -12.34 -2.54
N ILE A 293 -24.57 -11.22 -2.84
CA ILE A 293 -23.90 -10.99 -4.13
C ILE A 293 -22.39 -10.87 -3.90
N ASP A 294 -21.62 -11.85 -4.39
CA ASP A 294 -20.15 -11.83 -4.40
C ASP A 294 -19.65 -11.26 -5.72
N SER A 295 -19.04 -10.07 -5.65
CA SER A 295 -18.41 -9.49 -6.84
C SER A 295 -17.23 -8.60 -6.51
N ALA A 296 -16.15 -8.71 -7.29
CA ALA A 296 -15.12 -7.67 -7.34
C ALA A 296 -15.54 -6.46 -8.18
N GLN A 297 -16.66 -6.54 -8.91
CA GLN A 297 -17.05 -5.58 -9.95
C GLN A 297 -17.89 -4.41 -9.43
N TYR A 298 -18.17 -4.34 -8.13
CA TYR A 298 -18.78 -3.16 -7.50
C TYR A 298 -17.99 -1.87 -7.76
N ARG A 299 -16.67 -1.96 -7.97
CA ARG A 299 -15.84 -0.83 -8.42
C ARG A 299 -16.28 -0.20 -9.75
N ASN A 300 -17.12 -0.88 -10.53
CA ASN A 300 -17.65 -0.40 -11.82
C ASN A 300 -19.06 0.19 -11.70
N ILE A 301 -19.64 0.24 -10.49
CA ILE A 301 -20.95 0.85 -10.29
C ILE A 301 -20.89 2.35 -10.62
N LYS A 302 -21.91 2.85 -11.32
CA LYS A 302 -22.01 4.27 -11.72
C LYS A 302 -23.04 5.00 -10.88
N ASP A 303 -24.22 4.43 -10.73
CA ASP A 303 -25.30 4.93 -9.90
C ASP A 303 -25.28 4.25 -8.53
N TYR A 304 -24.76 4.94 -7.53
CA TYR A 304 -24.65 4.41 -6.16
C TYR A 304 -26.01 4.29 -5.45
N LEU A 305 -27.05 4.99 -5.92
CA LEU A 305 -28.38 4.98 -5.30
C LEU A 305 -29.11 3.63 -5.47
N VAL A 306 -28.59 2.79 -6.36
CA VAL A 306 -29.16 1.48 -6.68
C VAL A 306 -28.80 0.46 -5.60
N LEU A 307 -27.73 0.70 -4.83
CA LEU A 307 -27.25 -0.21 -3.79
C LEU A 307 -28.29 -0.40 -2.69
N LYS A 308 -28.39 -1.63 -2.18
CA LYS A 308 -29.38 -2.07 -1.20
C LYS A 308 -28.74 -2.92 -0.12
N GLY A 309 -29.32 -2.91 1.08
CA GLY A 309 -28.93 -3.75 2.20
C GLY A 309 -27.58 -3.38 2.79
N THR A 310 -26.74 -4.38 3.06
CA THR A 310 -25.42 -4.20 3.68
C THR A 310 -24.29 -4.37 2.68
N MET A 311 -23.30 -3.48 2.71
CA MET A 311 -22.04 -3.60 1.98
C MET A 311 -20.95 -4.14 2.91
N ILE A 312 -20.25 -5.18 2.46
CA ILE A 312 -19.13 -5.83 3.14
C ILE A 312 -17.92 -5.77 2.21
N ILE A 313 -16.88 -5.08 2.64
CA ILE A 313 -15.69 -4.84 1.83
C ILE A 313 -14.48 -5.48 2.52
N LEU A 314 -13.97 -6.57 1.94
CA LEU A 314 -12.76 -7.22 2.41
C LEU A 314 -11.54 -6.40 2.00
N ARG A 315 -10.82 -5.85 2.99
CA ARG A 315 -9.68 -4.95 2.81
C ARG A 315 -8.33 -5.62 3.03
N THR A 316 -8.21 -6.89 2.61
CA THR A 316 -6.90 -7.54 2.47
C THR A 316 -6.04 -6.75 1.49
N SER A 317 -4.76 -6.55 1.82
CA SER A 317 -3.87 -5.72 1.01
C SER A 317 -3.73 -6.23 -0.42
N ALA A 318 -3.45 -5.31 -1.35
CA ALA A 318 -3.29 -5.66 -2.76
C ALA A 318 -2.15 -6.68 -2.97
N ASN A 319 -1.03 -6.54 -2.24
CA ASN A 319 0.08 -7.47 -2.32
C ASN A 319 -0.28 -8.87 -1.77
N THR A 320 -0.95 -8.96 -0.61
CA THR A 320 -1.44 -10.26 -0.10
C THR A 320 -2.41 -10.91 -1.08
N CYS A 321 -3.32 -10.13 -1.68
CA CYS A 321 -4.25 -10.63 -2.70
C CYS A 321 -3.52 -11.16 -3.96
N TYR A 322 -2.49 -10.45 -4.41
CA TYR A 322 -1.63 -10.86 -5.53
C TYR A 322 -0.93 -12.18 -5.25
N GLU A 323 -0.26 -12.30 -4.09
CA GLU A 323 0.44 -13.50 -3.66
C GLU A 323 -0.51 -14.70 -3.53
N ARG A 324 -1.69 -14.52 -2.90
CA ARG A 324 -2.73 -15.56 -2.80
C ARG A 324 -3.22 -16.02 -4.17
N CYS A 325 -3.37 -15.10 -5.14
CA CYS A 325 -3.75 -15.48 -6.49
C CYS A 325 -2.69 -16.32 -7.20
N ILE A 326 -1.42 -15.98 -7.04
CA ILE A 326 -0.31 -16.77 -7.58
C ILE A 326 -0.31 -18.16 -6.95
N ASN A 327 -0.38 -18.24 -5.62
CA ASN A 327 -0.35 -19.52 -4.91
C ASN A 327 -1.54 -20.40 -5.28
N ARG A 328 -2.74 -19.83 -5.39
CA ARG A 328 -3.92 -20.56 -5.87
C ARG A 328 -3.74 -21.07 -7.30
N TRP A 329 -3.18 -20.26 -8.19
CA TRP A 329 -2.93 -20.68 -9.57
C TRP A 329 -1.93 -21.84 -9.63
N LYS A 330 -0.82 -21.75 -8.89
CA LYS A 330 0.18 -22.82 -8.77
C LYS A 330 -0.44 -24.13 -8.25
N ASN A 331 -1.31 -24.04 -7.24
CA ASN A 331 -1.96 -25.22 -6.67
C ASN A 331 -2.95 -25.89 -7.66
N ASN A 332 -3.60 -25.10 -8.51
CA ASN A 332 -4.57 -25.60 -9.48
C ASN A 332 -3.92 -26.11 -10.79
N HIS A 333 -2.69 -25.72 -11.09
CA HIS A 333 -1.96 -26.14 -12.29
C HIS A 333 -0.77 -27.01 -11.87
N LYS A 334 -0.96 -28.33 -11.80
CA LYS A 334 0.16 -29.25 -11.56
C LYS A 334 1.03 -29.30 -12.83
N ASN A 335 2.36 -29.17 -12.69
CA ASN A 335 3.34 -29.21 -13.79
C ASN A 335 3.32 -28.01 -14.76
N TYR A 336 3.16 -26.78 -14.26
CA TYR A 336 3.32 -25.58 -15.08
C TYR A 336 4.79 -25.29 -15.44
N SER A 337 4.99 -24.61 -16.58
CA SER A 337 6.26 -24.02 -16.98
C SER A 337 6.50 -22.64 -16.36
N ASN A 338 7.77 -22.22 -16.26
CA ASN A 338 8.12 -20.87 -15.80
C ASN A 338 7.52 -19.77 -16.69
N GLU A 339 7.32 -20.06 -17.98
CA GLU A 339 6.70 -19.12 -18.92
C GLU A 339 5.21 -18.92 -18.60
N GLU A 340 4.46 -19.99 -18.37
CA GLU A 340 3.04 -19.92 -17.98
C GLU A 340 2.84 -19.16 -16.67
N LEU A 341 3.68 -19.45 -15.67
CA LEU A 341 3.65 -18.73 -14.40
C LEU A 341 3.95 -17.24 -14.60
N THR A 342 4.97 -16.91 -15.38
CA THR A 342 5.34 -15.51 -15.66
C THR A 342 4.22 -14.78 -16.40
N LYS A 343 3.58 -15.42 -17.38
CA LYS A 343 2.43 -14.88 -18.10
C LYS A 343 1.25 -14.62 -17.16
N PHE A 344 0.95 -15.56 -16.26
CA PHE A 344 -0.09 -15.38 -15.25
C PHE A 344 0.23 -14.22 -14.29
N MET A 345 1.44 -14.19 -13.74
CA MET A 345 1.92 -13.13 -12.85
C MET A 345 1.80 -11.75 -13.52
N LYS A 346 2.26 -11.63 -14.77
CA LYS A 346 2.15 -10.38 -15.54
C LYS A 346 0.71 -9.94 -15.73
N LYS A 347 -0.20 -10.85 -16.11
CA LYS A 347 -1.64 -10.56 -16.19
C LYS A 347 -2.21 -10.12 -14.84
N LYS A 348 -1.77 -10.76 -13.76
CA LYS A 348 -2.31 -10.53 -12.42
C LYS A 348 -1.84 -9.21 -11.79
N LYS A 349 -0.78 -8.59 -12.29
CA LYS A 349 -0.33 -7.24 -11.88
C LYS A 349 -1.41 -6.17 -12.04
N GLY A 350 -2.44 -6.39 -12.87
CA GLY A 350 -3.60 -5.49 -12.95
C GLY A 350 -4.26 -5.20 -11.61
N ILE A 351 -4.09 -6.08 -10.60
CA ILE A 351 -4.59 -5.86 -9.24
C ILE A 351 -4.12 -4.55 -8.61
N TYR A 352 -2.90 -4.10 -8.92
CA TYR A 352 -2.34 -2.83 -8.42
C TYR A 352 -2.99 -1.59 -9.04
N SER A 353 -3.79 -1.76 -10.09
CA SER A 353 -4.65 -0.71 -10.63
C SER A 353 -6.09 -0.90 -10.14
N TRP A 354 -6.61 -2.14 -10.16
CA TRP A 354 -8.00 -2.44 -9.79
C TRP A 354 -8.36 -2.05 -8.36
N TYR A 355 -7.45 -2.26 -7.39
CA TYR A 355 -7.73 -1.90 -6.00
C TYR A 355 -7.89 -0.39 -5.79
N LYS A 356 -7.30 0.46 -6.67
CA LYS A 356 -7.51 1.91 -6.62
C LYS A 356 -8.94 2.29 -7.03
N TYR A 357 -9.50 1.63 -8.04
CA TYR A 357 -10.92 1.79 -8.38
C TYR A 357 -11.83 1.30 -7.25
N LEU A 358 -11.42 0.23 -6.55
CA LEU A 358 -12.14 -0.23 -5.37
C LEU A 358 -12.04 0.78 -4.21
N ASN A 359 -10.89 1.40 -3.98
CA ASN A 359 -10.72 2.50 -3.03
C ASN A 359 -11.64 3.67 -3.36
N ASN A 360 -11.71 4.09 -4.63
CA ASN A 360 -12.65 5.12 -5.07
C ASN A 360 -14.11 4.73 -4.76
N PHE A 361 -14.48 3.46 -4.98
CA PHE A 361 -15.81 2.95 -4.63
C PHE A 361 -16.07 3.00 -3.12
N ILE A 362 -15.09 2.58 -2.30
CA ILE A 362 -15.20 2.61 -0.83
C ILE A 362 -15.49 4.04 -0.35
N GLU A 363 -14.73 5.03 -0.83
CA GLU A 363 -14.95 6.44 -0.46
C GLU A 363 -16.33 6.96 -0.83
N LYS A 364 -16.90 6.50 -1.94
CA LYS A 364 -18.25 6.89 -2.36
C LYS A 364 -19.31 6.24 -1.50
N VAL A 365 -19.15 4.96 -1.15
CA VAL A 365 -20.03 4.23 -0.24
C VAL A 365 -19.98 4.80 1.18
N ASP A 366 -18.79 5.15 1.67
CA ASP A 366 -18.61 5.75 3.00
C ASP A 366 -19.39 7.08 3.14
N LYS A 367 -19.40 7.89 2.08
CA LYS A 367 -20.15 9.15 2.01
C LYS A 367 -21.67 8.97 1.87
N MET A 368 -22.16 7.78 1.60
CA MET A 368 -23.61 7.52 1.58
C MET A 368 -24.17 7.65 3.00
N LYS A 369 -25.37 8.23 3.12
CA LYS A 369 -26.07 8.28 4.40
C LYS A 369 -26.22 6.87 4.93
N GLU A 370 -25.78 6.65 6.16
CA GLU A 370 -26.02 5.40 6.84
C GLU A 370 -27.51 5.24 7.11
N TYR A 371 -28.06 4.09 6.75
CA TYR A 371 -29.45 3.82 6.99
C TYR A 371 -29.66 3.39 8.44
N GLY A 372 -30.46 4.18 9.16
CA GLY A 372 -30.55 4.11 10.62
C GLY A 372 -29.23 4.59 11.22
N THR A 373 -29.14 5.85 11.61
CA THR A 373 -28.06 6.29 12.51
C THR A 373 -28.09 5.40 13.74
N LEU A 374 -27.03 4.64 13.98
CA LEU A 374 -26.81 4.05 15.29
C LEU A 374 -26.94 5.21 16.30
N PRO A 375 -27.81 5.11 17.32
CA PRO A 375 -27.85 6.12 18.36
C PRO A 375 -26.44 6.19 18.92
N ASN A 376 -25.84 7.39 18.89
CA ASN A 376 -24.56 7.59 19.54
C ASN A 376 -24.74 7.28 21.04
N LYS A 377 -23.63 7.10 21.77
CA LYS A 377 -23.70 6.73 23.20
C LYS A 377 -24.55 7.71 24.02
N GLU A 378 -24.61 8.98 23.63
CA GLU A 378 -25.46 9.99 24.26
C GLU A 378 -26.95 9.77 23.97
N THR A 379 -27.33 9.46 22.71
CA THR A 379 -28.69 9.11 22.31
C THR A 379 -29.14 7.80 22.96
N PHE A 380 -28.28 6.79 23.06
CA PHE A 380 -28.59 5.54 23.77
C PHE A 380 -28.89 5.78 25.25
N ASN A 381 -28.04 6.57 25.93
CA ASN A 381 -28.25 6.92 27.34
C ASN A 381 -29.52 7.76 27.54
N ALA A 382 -29.82 8.70 26.64
CA ALA A 382 -31.04 9.50 26.69
C ALA A 382 -32.31 8.65 26.48
N ILE A 383 -32.26 7.67 25.57
CA ILE A 383 -33.35 6.73 25.34
C ILE A 383 -33.54 5.82 26.55
N ASN A 384 -32.48 5.23 27.11
CA ASN A 384 -32.57 4.41 28.31
C ASN A 384 -33.13 5.19 29.51
N SER A 385 -32.72 6.44 29.71
CA SER A 385 -33.28 7.29 30.77
C SER A 385 -34.77 7.58 30.58
N ALA A 386 -35.25 7.70 29.33
CA ALA A 386 -36.66 7.91 29.06
C ALA A 386 -37.51 6.64 29.27
N TYR A 387 -36.95 5.45 29.05
CA TYR A 387 -37.64 4.18 29.28
C TYR A 387 -37.47 3.64 30.72
N GLU A 388 -36.49 4.10 31.50
CA GLU A 388 -36.39 3.82 32.94
C GLU A 388 -37.65 4.28 33.69
N ASP A 389 -38.26 5.39 33.28
CA ASP A 389 -39.52 5.90 33.82
C ASP A 389 -40.75 5.01 33.45
N ASP A 390 -40.62 4.18 32.40
CA ASP A 390 -41.64 3.26 31.88
C ASP A 390 -41.28 1.77 32.13
N GLU A 391 -40.41 1.48 33.12
CA GLU A 391 -39.93 0.14 33.53
C GLU A 391 -39.19 -0.69 32.45
N LYS A 392 -38.67 -0.07 31.38
CA LYS A 392 -37.96 -0.78 30.31
C LYS A 392 -36.51 -0.28 30.20
N VAL A 393 -35.53 -1.15 30.39
CA VAL A 393 -34.10 -0.77 30.28
C VAL A 393 -33.40 -1.69 29.31
N PHE A 394 -32.69 -1.12 28.33
CA PHE A 394 -31.94 -1.87 27.34
C PHE A 394 -30.48 -2.01 27.78
N ASN A 395 -29.96 -3.23 27.84
CA ASN A 395 -28.61 -3.51 28.34
C ASN A 395 -27.52 -3.29 27.29
N SER A 396 -27.91 -3.15 26.02
CA SER A 396 -27.01 -2.87 24.90
C SER A 396 -27.74 -2.13 23.78
N VAL A 397 -26.97 -1.51 22.89
CA VAL A 397 -27.51 -0.87 21.68
C VAL A 397 -28.22 -1.90 20.78
N ASP A 398 -27.73 -3.16 20.77
CA ASP A 398 -28.32 -4.26 20.01
C ASP A 398 -29.68 -4.70 20.59
N ASP A 399 -29.86 -4.66 21.91
CA ASP A 399 -31.15 -4.97 22.57
C ASP A 399 -32.22 -3.93 22.23
N LEU A 400 -31.85 -2.64 22.24
CA LEU A 400 -32.72 -1.54 21.81
C LEU A 400 -33.11 -1.71 20.33
N PHE A 401 -32.15 -2.11 19.49
CA PHE A 401 -32.37 -2.33 18.06
C PHE A 401 -33.36 -3.48 17.81
N ASN A 402 -33.26 -4.59 18.54
CA ASN A 402 -34.18 -5.72 18.39
C ASN A 402 -35.62 -5.40 18.80
N GLU A 403 -35.82 -4.45 19.72
CA GLU A 403 -37.15 -4.05 20.18
C GLU A 403 -37.82 -3.02 19.24
N LEU A 404 -37.05 -2.07 18.68
CA LEU A 404 -37.56 -1.10 17.70
C LEU A 404 -37.94 -1.73 16.35
N ASN A 405 -37.45 -2.94 16.07
CA ASN A 405 -37.74 -3.70 14.85
C ASN A 405 -38.83 -4.78 15.04
N LYS A 406 -39.47 -4.85 16.21
CA LYS A 406 -40.73 -5.58 16.41
C LYS A 406 -41.90 -4.62 16.19
#